data_AF-A0A377N6N1-F1
#
_entry.id   AF-A0A377N6N1-F1
#
_cell.length_a   1.000
_cell.length_b   1.000
_cell.length_c   1.000
_cell.angle_alpha   90.00
_cell.angle_beta   90.00
_cell.angle_gamma   90.00
#
_symmetry.space_group_name_H-M   'P 1'
#
loop_
_entity.id
_entity.type
_entity.pdbx_description
1 polymer ?
#
loop_
_entity_poly.entity_id
_entity_poly.type
_entity_poly.pdbx_seq_one_letter_code
_entity_poly.pdbx_strand_id
1 'polypeptide(L)'
;MFSPDVKVGVQNFGRFLSNMVMPNIGAFIAWGIITALFIPTGWLPNETLAKLVGPMITYLLPLLIGFTGGRLVGGDRGGVVGAITTMGVIVGADMPMFLGAMIAGPLGGWCIKRFDRLVDGKIKSGFEMLVNNFSAGIIGMLLAILAFLAIGPLVEALSKVLAAGVHIMVIHNLLPLASIFVEPAKILFLNNAINHGIFSSTGYPAGD
;
A
#
# COMPACT_ATOMS: atom_id res chain seq x y z
N MET A 1 27.96 11.93 5.77
CA MET A 1 27.27 13.02 5.04
C MET A 1 26.97 12.49 3.64
N PHE A 2 25.69 12.36 3.24
CA PHE A 2 25.35 11.78 1.92
C PHE A 2 25.85 12.66 0.77
N SER A 3 26.26 12.03 -0.34
CA SER A 3 26.60 12.74 -1.59
C SER A 3 25.39 13.59 -2.06
N PRO A 4 25.60 14.78 -2.67
CA PRO A 4 24.54 15.60 -3.23
C PRO A 4 23.54 14.84 -4.12
N ASP A 5 24.03 13.89 -4.92
CA ASP A 5 23.18 13.08 -5.83
C ASP A 5 22.23 12.13 -5.06
N VAL A 6 22.72 11.53 -3.97
CA VAL A 6 21.90 10.68 -3.09
C VAL A 6 20.82 11.52 -2.40
N LYS A 7 21.17 12.74 -1.98
CA LYS A 7 20.20 13.66 -1.36
C LYS A 7 19.10 14.06 -2.34
N VAL A 8 19.44 14.35 -3.60
CA VAL A 8 18.47 14.68 -4.66
C VAL A 8 17.58 13.48 -4.97
N GLY A 9 18.13 12.27 -5.05
CA GLY A 9 17.36 11.04 -5.27
C GLY A 9 16.33 10.78 -4.17
N VAL A 10 16.74 10.89 -2.90
CA VAL A 10 15.83 10.75 -1.74
C VAL A 10 14.73 11.81 -1.74
N GLN A 11 15.06 13.06 -2.07
CA GLN A 11 14.08 14.14 -2.16
C GLN A 11 13.05 13.91 -3.27
N ASN A 12 13.49 13.43 -4.43
CA ASN A 12 12.61 13.12 -5.55
C ASN A 12 11.68 11.94 -5.23
N PHE A 13 12.20 10.91 -4.57
CA PHE A 13 11.40 9.78 -4.11
C PHE A 13 10.34 10.22 -3.08
N GLY A 14 10.73 11.01 -2.08
CA GLY A 14 9.79 11.57 -1.10
C GLY A 14 8.70 12.41 -1.76
N ARG A 15 9.07 13.29 -2.71
CA ARG A 15 8.11 14.10 -3.47
C ARG A 15 7.14 13.23 -4.27
N PHE A 16 7.63 12.16 -4.89
CA PHE A 16 6.79 11.22 -5.62
C PHE A 16 5.75 10.57 -4.71
N LEU A 17 6.17 10.03 -3.56
CA LEU A 17 5.26 9.45 -2.57
C LEU A 17 4.24 10.48 -2.05
N SER A 18 4.67 11.70 -1.75
CA SER A 18 3.74 12.77 -1.35
C SER A 18 2.72 13.07 -2.44
N ASN A 19 3.12 13.11 -3.71
CA ASN A 19 2.21 13.35 -4.83
C ASN A 19 1.18 12.23 -5.03
N MET A 20 1.41 11.05 -4.48
CA MET A 20 0.41 9.97 -4.48
C MET A 20 -0.66 10.16 -3.41
N VAL A 21 -0.32 10.80 -2.28
CA VAL A 21 -1.21 10.95 -1.12
C VAL A 21 -1.94 12.28 -1.14
N MET A 22 -1.24 13.37 -1.47
CA MET A 22 -1.78 14.74 -1.37
C MET A 22 -3.10 14.95 -2.13
N PRO A 23 -3.25 14.49 -3.40
CA PRO A 23 -4.52 14.63 -4.12
C PRO A 23 -5.69 13.91 -3.44
N ASN A 24 -5.40 12.95 -2.56
CA ASN A 24 -6.39 12.12 -1.88
C ASN A 24 -6.68 12.58 -0.44
N ILE A 25 -6.10 13.70 0.02
CA ILE A 25 -6.29 14.21 1.39
C ILE A 25 -7.78 14.38 1.75
N GLY A 26 -8.64 14.74 0.80
CA GLY A 26 -10.08 14.83 1.04
C GLY A 26 -10.71 13.52 1.53
N ALA A 27 -10.26 12.38 1.00
CA ALA A 27 -10.72 11.06 1.44
C ALA A 27 -10.22 10.71 2.86
N PHE A 28 -8.97 11.09 3.19
CA PHE A 28 -8.44 10.95 4.55
C PHE A 28 -9.19 11.80 5.57
N ILE A 29 -9.53 13.04 5.20
CA ILE A 29 -10.33 13.93 6.05
C ILE A 29 -11.72 13.34 6.26
N ALA A 30 -12.40 12.87 5.21
CA ALA A 30 -13.70 12.25 5.33
C ALA A 30 -13.67 11.01 6.25
N TRP A 31 -12.69 10.13 6.06
CA TRP A 31 -12.47 8.99 6.95
C TRP A 31 -12.20 9.42 8.39
N GLY A 32 -11.36 10.44 8.60
CA GLY A 32 -11.03 10.97 9.93
C GLY A 32 -12.24 11.58 10.65
N ILE A 33 -13.10 12.32 9.94
CA ILE A 33 -14.34 12.88 10.50
C ILE A 33 -15.31 11.76 10.90
N ILE A 34 -15.53 10.78 10.01
CA ILE A 34 -16.39 9.63 10.31
C ILE A 34 -15.87 8.87 11.54
N THR A 35 -14.55 8.69 11.61
CA THR A 35 -13.89 8.03 12.74
C THR A 35 -14.08 8.83 14.03
N ALA A 36 -13.82 10.14 14.01
CA ALA A 36 -13.95 11.00 15.19
C ALA A 36 -15.39 11.09 15.70
N LEU A 37 -16.38 11.00 14.81
CA LEU A 37 -17.79 11.10 15.18
C LEU A 37 -18.35 9.76 15.66
N PHE A 38 -18.24 8.69 14.86
CA PHE A 38 -19.16 7.56 14.99
C PHE A 38 -18.60 6.30 15.64
N ILE A 39 -17.28 6.19 15.84
CA ILE A 39 -16.71 5.04 16.56
C ILE A 39 -17.19 5.03 18.03
N PRO A 40 -17.05 3.91 18.77
CA PRO A 40 -17.49 3.84 20.16
C PRO A 40 -16.92 4.92 21.07
N THR A 41 -15.69 5.36 20.81
CA THR A 41 -15.00 6.44 21.55
C THR A 41 -15.13 7.83 20.88
N GLY A 42 -15.99 7.95 19.87
CA GLY A 42 -16.21 9.19 19.11
C GLY A 42 -17.15 10.16 19.82
N TRP A 43 -17.34 11.35 19.23
CA TRP A 43 -18.22 12.39 19.78
C TRP A 43 -19.71 12.05 19.69
N LEU A 44 -20.11 11.28 18.69
CA LEU A 44 -21.49 10.86 18.41
C LEU A 44 -21.53 9.36 18.05
N PRO A 45 -21.22 8.44 18.99
CA PRO A 45 -21.08 7.02 18.69
C PRO A 45 -22.32 6.44 17.99
N ASN A 46 -22.11 5.73 16.88
CA ASN A 46 -23.16 5.09 16.10
C ASN A 46 -22.61 3.85 15.39
N GLU A 47 -23.00 2.66 15.87
CA GLU A 47 -22.48 1.38 15.34
C GLU A 47 -22.74 1.19 13.85
N THR A 48 -23.86 1.68 13.33
CA THR A 48 -24.20 1.54 11.91
C THR A 48 -23.30 2.41 11.04
N LEU A 49 -23.06 3.66 11.43
CA LEU A 49 -22.19 4.58 10.69
C LEU A 49 -20.71 4.26 10.88
N ALA A 50 -20.31 3.74 12.05
CA ALA A 50 -18.95 3.30 12.33
C ALA A 50 -18.47 2.20 11.35
N LYS A 51 -19.40 1.39 10.81
CA LYS A 51 -19.08 0.36 9.80
C LYS A 51 -18.43 0.92 8.54
N LEU A 52 -18.52 2.23 8.26
CA LEU A 52 -17.84 2.89 7.14
C LEU A 52 -16.32 2.96 7.34
N VAL A 53 -15.84 3.05 8.59
CA VAL A 53 -14.43 3.30 8.92
C VAL A 53 -13.52 2.20 8.36
N GLY A 54 -13.91 0.93 8.57
CA GLY A 54 -13.13 -0.24 8.14
C GLY A 54 -12.92 -0.30 6.63
N PRO A 55 -13.98 -0.33 5.81
CA PRO A 55 -13.83 -0.36 4.36
C PRO A 55 -13.10 0.87 3.78
N MET A 56 -13.25 2.04 4.41
CA MET A 56 -12.54 3.23 3.96
C MET A 56 -11.02 3.10 4.15
N ILE A 57 -10.56 2.67 5.33
CA ILE A 57 -9.12 2.52 5.58
C ILE A 57 -8.53 1.33 4.82
N THR A 58 -9.25 0.22 4.71
CA THR A 58 -8.74 -1.02 4.08
C THR A 58 -8.77 -0.96 2.56
N TYR A 59 -9.83 -0.40 1.96
CA TYR A 59 -10.01 -0.41 0.50
C TYR A 59 -9.88 0.98 -0.11
N LEU A 60 -10.71 1.93 0.31
CA LEU A 60 -10.83 3.22 -0.37
C LEU A 60 -9.50 3.98 -0.40
N LEU A 61 -8.86 4.19 0.75
CA LEU A 61 -7.65 5.00 0.82
C LEU A 61 -6.47 4.35 0.06
N PRO A 62 -6.16 3.04 0.24
CA PRO A 62 -5.11 2.40 -0.55
C PRO A 62 -5.40 2.39 -2.05
N LEU A 63 -6.64 2.13 -2.48
CA LEU A 63 -7.00 2.14 -3.91
C LEU A 63 -6.82 3.52 -4.54
N LEU A 64 -7.19 4.59 -3.84
CA LEU A 64 -6.99 5.96 -4.31
C LEU A 64 -5.49 6.28 -4.49
N ILE A 65 -4.66 5.86 -3.54
CA ILE A 65 -3.19 6.02 -3.64
C ILE A 65 -2.64 5.22 -4.81
N GLY A 66 -3.08 3.97 -4.96
CA GLY A 66 -2.69 3.09 -6.07
C GLY A 66 -3.08 3.66 -7.43
N PHE A 67 -4.29 4.20 -7.52
CA PHE A 67 -4.78 4.91 -8.70
C PHE A 67 -3.93 6.14 -9.01
N THR A 68 -3.68 7.01 -8.02
CA THR A 68 -2.87 8.21 -8.22
C THR A 68 -1.43 7.85 -8.62
N GLY A 69 -0.83 6.84 -7.99
CA GLY A 69 0.49 6.34 -8.34
C GLY A 69 0.58 5.80 -9.76
N GLY A 70 -0.38 4.96 -10.15
CA GLY A 70 -0.48 4.46 -11.51
C GLY A 70 -0.68 5.60 -12.51
N ARG A 71 -1.47 6.61 -12.15
CA ARG A 71 -1.75 7.80 -12.98
C ARG A 71 -0.51 8.66 -13.20
N LEU A 72 0.28 8.87 -12.15
CA LEU A 72 1.56 9.62 -12.25
C LEU A 72 2.53 8.97 -13.24
N VAL A 73 2.46 7.65 -13.42
CA VAL A 73 3.35 6.93 -14.35
C VAL A 73 2.73 6.80 -15.74
N GLY A 74 1.49 6.30 -15.84
CA GLY A 74 0.85 5.88 -17.09
C GLY A 74 -0.43 6.64 -17.47
N GLY A 75 -0.67 7.82 -16.91
CA GLY A 75 -1.88 8.61 -17.18
C GLY A 75 -3.16 7.90 -16.68
N ASP A 76 -4.33 8.29 -17.17
CA ASP A 76 -5.61 7.80 -16.64
C ASP A 76 -5.75 6.27 -16.73
N ARG A 77 -5.26 5.66 -17.81
CA ARG A 77 -5.19 4.20 -17.96
C ARG A 77 -4.26 3.56 -16.94
N GLY A 78 -3.11 4.18 -16.70
CA GLY A 78 -2.21 3.81 -15.63
C GLY A 78 -2.86 3.85 -14.26
N GLY A 79 -3.73 4.82 -14.01
CA GLY A 79 -4.51 4.90 -12.77
C GLY A 79 -5.44 3.70 -12.59
N VAL A 80 -6.21 3.34 -13.63
CA VAL A 80 -7.11 2.18 -13.57
C VAL A 80 -6.33 0.88 -13.33
N VAL A 81 -5.26 0.64 -14.08
CA VAL A 81 -4.42 -0.57 -13.91
C VAL A 81 -3.72 -0.57 -12.55
N GLY A 82 -3.27 0.59 -12.07
CA GLY A 82 -2.68 0.75 -10.75
C GLY A 82 -3.65 0.42 -9.62
N ALA A 83 -4.92 0.83 -9.74
CA ALA A 83 -5.99 0.48 -8.79
C ALA A 83 -6.28 -1.02 -8.79
N ILE A 84 -6.40 -1.64 -9.98
CA ILE A 84 -6.61 -3.10 -10.11
C ILE A 84 -5.44 -3.87 -9.46
N THR A 85 -4.20 -3.48 -9.75
CA THR A 85 -3.01 -4.12 -9.17
C THR A 85 -2.99 -3.96 -7.65
N THR A 86 -3.36 -2.77 -7.16
CA THR A 86 -3.45 -2.48 -5.72
C THR A 86 -4.50 -3.34 -5.03
N MET A 87 -5.62 -3.66 -5.68
CA MET A 87 -6.62 -4.58 -5.14
C MET A 87 -6.01 -5.97 -4.86
N GLY A 88 -5.15 -6.48 -5.75
CA GLY A 88 -4.43 -7.73 -5.53
C GLY A 88 -3.58 -7.70 -4.25
N VAL A 89 -2.92 -6.57 -3.97
CA VAL A 89 -2.15 -6.38 -2.73
C VAL A 89 -3.05 -6.33 -1.50
N ILE A 90 -4.17 -5.60 -1.56
CA ILE A 90 -5.11 -5.47 -0.44
C ILE A 90 -5.69 -6.84 -0.07
N VAL A 91 -6.14 -7.62 -1.05
CA VAL A 91 -6.76 -8.93 -0.80
C VAL A 91 -5.74 -9.95 -0.28
N GLY A 92 -4.45 -9.78 -0.60
CA GLY A 92 -3.39 -10.67 -0.12
C GLY A 92 -2.89 -10.36 1.29
N ALA A 93 -3.44 -9.36 1.99
CA ALA A 93 -3.01 -8.97 3.32
C ALA A 93 -4.20 -8.62 4.24
N ASP A 94 -4.11 -9.00 5.51
CA ASP A 94 -5.17 -8.75 6.52
C ASP A 94 -5.15 -7.32 7.10
N MET A 95 -4.41 -6.40 6.48
CA MET A 95 -4.22 -5.04 7.00
C MET A 95 -4.27 -4.00 5.88
N PRO A 96 -4.56 -2.72 6.18
CA PRO A 96 -4.54 -1.63 5.19
C PRO A 96 -3.18 -1.50 4.48
N MET A 97 -3.16 -1.72 3.16
CA MET A 97 -1.92 -1.78 2.36
C MET A 97 -1.53 -0.46 1.72
N PHE A 98 -1.27 0.58 2.52
CA PHE A 98 -0.83 1.90 2.03
C PHE A 98 0.49 1.82 1.25
N LEU A 99 1.53 1.23 1.85
CA LEU A 99 2.83 1.08 1.18
C LEU A 99 2.74 0.11 -0.01
N GLY A 100 1.95 -0.95 0.15
CA GLY A 100 1.64 -1.88 -0.93
C GLY A 100 1.09 -1.15 -2.15
N ALA A 101 0.09 -0.29 -1.96
CA ALA A 101 -0.47 0.57 -2.99
C ALA A 101 0.57 1.55 -3.58
N MET A 102 1.45 2.11 -2.74
CA MET A 102 2.52 3.01 -3.19
C MET A 102 3.51 2.37 -4.14
N ILE A 103 3.70 1.05 -4.04
CA ILE A 103 4.59 0.29 -4.91
C ILE A 103 3.81 -0.26 -6.10
N ALA A 104 2.70 -0.95 -5.84
CA ALA A 104 1.90 -1.65 -6.84
C ALA A 104 1.21 -0.71 -7.84
N GLY A 105 0.71 0.44 -7.38
CA GLY A 105 0.05 1.43 -8.23
C GLY A 105 0.95 1.90 -9.38
N PRO A 106 2.12 2.51 -9.09
CA PRO A 106 3.08 2.93 -10.09
C PRO A 106 3.59 1.79 -10.99
N LEU A 107 3.76 0.57 -10.46
CA LEU A 107 4.12 -0.61 -11.25
C LEU A 107 3.04 -0.95 -12.28
N GLY A 108 1.76 -0.95 -11.87
CA GLY A 108 0.63 -1.10 -12.79
C GLY A 108 0.62 -0.04 -13.89
N GLY A 109 0.82 1.22 -13.51
CA GLY A 109 0.95 2.34 -14.44
C GLY A 109 2.13 2.18 -15.41
N TRP A 110 3.26 1.68 -14.93
CA TRP A 110 4.45 1.43 -15.75
C TRP A 110 4.22 0.33 -16.79
N CYS A 111 3.61 -0.79 -16.38
CA CYS A 111 3.32 -1.91 -17.27
C CYS A 111 2.39 -1.51 -18.42
N ILE A 112 1.29 -0.80 -18.13
CA ILE A 112 0.36 -0.38 -19.19
C ILE A 112 0.98 0.70 -20.08
N LYS A 113 1.72 1.66 -19.52
CA LYS A 113 2.47 2.64 -20.32
C LYS A 113 3.44 1.97 -21.29
N ARG A 114 4.10 0.90 -20.85
CA ARG A 114 5.02 0.15 -21.69
C ARG A 114 4.28 -0.56 -22.83
N PHE A 115 3.15 -1.19 -22.54
CA PHE A 115 2.28 -1.80 -23.54
C PHE A 115 1.80 -0.76 -24.55
N ASP A 116 1.29 0.39 -24.09
CA ASP A 116 0.77 1.45 -24.94
C ASP A 116 1.80 1.93 -25.96
N ARG A 117 3.04 2.13 -25.50
CA ARG A 117 4.15 2.50 -26.39
C ARG A 117 4.50 1.41 -27.42
N LEU A 118 4.26 0.14 -27.12
CA LEU A 118 4.55 -0.96 -28.05
C LEU A 118 3.50 -1.11 -29.14
N VAL A 119 2.26 -0.70 -28.86
CA VAL A 119 1.11 -0.84 -29.75
C VAL A 119 0.75 0.48 -30.45
N ASP A 120 1.40 1.58 -30.06
CA ASP A 120 1.28 2.88 -30.70
C ASP A 120 1.48 2.81 -32.23
N GLY A 121 0.57 3.45 -32.98
CA GLY A 121 0.52 3.42 -34.44
C GLY A 121 0.18 2.08 -35.10
N LYS A 122 -0.02 0.99 -34.33
CA LYS A 122 -0.36 -0.35 -34.87
C LYS A 122 -1.86 -0.65 -34.84
N ILE A 123 -2.65 0.14 -34.13
CA ILE A 123 -4.09 -0.07 -33.95
C ILE A 123 -4.83 0.62 -35.09
N LYS A 124 -5.73 -0.11 -35.75
CA LYS A 124 -6.63 0.46 -36.75
C LYS A 124 -7.61 1.42 -36.10
N SER A 125 -7.89 2.53 -36.78
CA SER A 125 -8.92 3.47 -36.35
C SER A 125 -10.24 2.75 -36.09
N GLY A 126 -10.92 3.10 -35.00
CA GLY A 126 -12.15 2.45 -34.53
C GLY A 126 -11.92 1.28 -33.55
N PHE A 127 -10.74 0.67 -33.51
CA PHE A 127 -10.41 -0.41 -32.55
C PHE A 127 -9.67 0.07 -31.29
N GLU A 128 -9.31 1.36 -31.22
CA GLU A 128 -8.50 1.92 -30.13
C GLU A 128 -9.14 1.72 -28.75
N MET A 129 -10.42 2.04 -28.58
CA MET A 129 -11.11 1.82 -27.29
C MET A 129 -11.16 0.34 -26.91
N LEU A 130 -11.33 -0.55 -27.89
CA LEU A 130 -11.35 -1.99 -27.64
C LEU A 130 -9.98 -2.44 -27.12
N VAL A 131 -8.91 -2.14 -27.85
CA VAL A 131 -7.55 -2.51 -27.45
C VAL A 131 -7.17 -1.86 -26.13
N ASN A 132 -7.51 -0.59 -25.92
CA ASN A 132 -7.16 0.15 -24.71
C ASN A 132 -7.81 -0.44 -23.46
N ASN A 133 -9.10 -0.78 -23.53
CA ASN A 133 -9.84 -1.35 -22.40
C ASN A 133 -9.47 -2.82 -22.16
N PHE A 134 -9.39 -3.65 -23.20
CA PHE A 134 -9.02 -5.06 -23.05
C PHE A 134 -7.58 -5.22 -22.54
N SER A 135 -6.63 -4.44 -23.07
CA SER A 135 -5.24 -4.51 -22.58
C SER A 135 -5.12 -4.04 -21.13
N ALA A 136 -5.80 -2.96 -20.74
CA ALA A 136 -5.83 -2.51 -19.35
C ALA A 136 -6.44 -3.58 -18.42
N GLY A 137 -7.53 -4.22 -18.86
CA GLY A 137 -8.17 -5.32 -18.12
C GLY A 137 -7.27 -6.54 -17.97
N ILE A 138 -6.67 -7.03 -19.06
CA ILE A 138 -5.82 -8.23 -19.05
C ILE A 138 -4.54 -7.97 -18.25
N ILE A 139 -3.85 -6.86 -18.51
CA ILE A 139 -2.62 -6.50 -17.78
C ILE A 139 -2.93 -6.27 -16.30
N GLY A 140 -4.01 -5.54 -16.00
CA GLY A 140 -4.46 -5.32 -14.62
C GLY A 140 -4.76 -6.63 -13.89
N MET A 141 -5.48 -7.55 -14.52
CA MET A 141 -5.78 -8.88 -13.97
C MET A 141 -4.50 -9.65 -13.65
N LEU A 142 -3.57 -9.75 -14.61
CA LEU A 142 -2.32 -10.48 -14.41
C LEU A 142 -1.49 -9.87 -13.27
N LEU A 143 -1.40 -8.54 -13.22
CA LEU A 143 -0.66 -7.84 -12.16
C LEU A 143 -1.34 -7.98 -10.81
N ALA A 144 -2.68 -7.97 -10.73
CA ALA A 144 -3.40 -8.19 -9.49
C ALA A 144 -3.15 -9.62 -8.94
N ILE A 145 -3.19 -10.64 -9.80
CA ILE A 145 -2.87 -12.02 -9.41
C ILE A 145 -1.42 -12.10 -8.92
N LEU A 146 -0.47 -11.52 -9.65
CA LEU A 146 0.94 -11.51 -9.24
C LEU A 146 1.16 -10.77 -7.92
N ALA A 147 0.50 -9.63 -7.74
CA ALA A 147 0.58 -8.84 -6.51
C ALA A 147 0.01 -9.60 -5.31
N PHE A 148 -1.13 -10.28 -5.48
CA PHE A 148 -1.74 -11.14 -4.47
C PHE A 148 -0.80 -12.29 -4.07
N LEU A 149 -0.21 -12.97 -5.04
CA LEU A 149 0.71 -14.09 -4.76
C LEU A 149 2.05 -13.62 -4.15
N ALA A 150 2.51 -12.43 -4.50
CA ALA A 150 3.78 -11.90 -4.04
C ALA A 150 3.73 -11.30 -2.63
N ILE A 151 2.57 -10.77 -2.20
CA ILE A 151 2.53 -9.98 -0.96
C ILE A 151 2.74 -10.82 0.29
N GLY A 152 2.16 -12.03 0.36
CA GLY A 152 2.34 -12.95 1.50
C GLY A 152 3.82 -13.27 1.76
N PRO A 153 4.55 -13.84 0.77
CA PRO A 153 5.97 -14.13 0.90
C PRO A 153 6.83 -12.89 1.21
N LEU A 154 6.47 -11.73 0.64
CA LEU A 154 7.20 -10.48 0.88
C LEU A 154 7.05 -10.02 2.33
N VAL A 155 5.84 -10.06 2.88
CA VAL A 155 5.56 -9.70 4.28
C VAL A 155 6.25 -10.67 5.23
N GLU A 156 6.25 -11.96 4.91
CA GLU A 156 6.94 -12.98 5.71
C GLU A 156 8.47 -12.74 5.74
N ALA A 157 9.08 -12.49 4.57
CA ALA A 157 10.51 -12.21 4.46
C ALA A 157 10.89 -10.95 5.24
N LEU A 158 10.11 -9.86 5.11
CA LEU A 158 10.33 -8.62 5.85
C LEU A 158 10.19 -8.83 7.35
N SER A 159 9.21 -9.61 7.79
CA SER A 159 9.00 -9.93 9.22
C SER A 159 10.20 -10.69 9.80
N LYS A 160 10.76 -11.65 9.06
CA LYS A 160 11.98 -12.37 9.47
C LYS A 160 13.19 -11.44 9.61
N VAL A 161 13.38 -10.51 8.68
CA VAL A 161 14.47 -9.52 8.74
C VAL A 161 14.31 -8.60 9.95
N LEU A 162 13.10 -8.10 10.19
CA LEU A 162 12.81 -7.25 11.35
C LEU A 162 13.03 -8.00 12.66
N ALA A 163 12.57 -9.25 12.76
CA ALA A 163 12.76 -10.10 13.92
C ALA A 163 14.26 -10.33 14.22
N ALA A 164 15.07 -10.58 13.17
CA ALA A 164 16.52 -10.71 13.32
C ALA A 164 17.15 -9.39 13.83
N GLY A 165 16.71 -8.24 13.32
CA GLY A 165 17.17 -6.93 13.78
C GLY A 165 16.85 -6.67 15.26
N VAL A 166 15.63 -7.01 15.70
CA VAL A 166 15.23 -6.89 17.11
C VAL A 166 16.02 -7.86 17.99
N HIS A 167 16.24 -9.11 17.55
CA HIS A 167 17.01 -10.10 18.29
C HIS A 167 18.46 -9.64 18.57
N ILE A 168 19.10 -8.99 17.58
CA ILE A 168 20.43 -8.37 17.76
C ILE A 168 20.37 -7.27 18.84
N MET A 169 19.33 -6.43 18.83
CA MET A 169 19.18 -5.37 19.82
C MET A 169 18.93 -5.90 21.24
N VAL A 170 18.21 -7.01 21.38
CA VAL A 170 17.98 -7.70 22.66
C VAL A 170 19.31 -8.20 23.23
N ILE A 171 20.12 -8.91 22.42
CA ILE A 171 21.40 -9.48 22.86
C ILE A 171 22.38 -8.40 23.31
N HIS A 172 22.37 -7.24 22.66
CA HIS A 172 23.28 -6.14 22.97
C HIS A 172 22.74 -5.15 24.02
N ASN A 173 21.63 -5.44 24.71
CA ASN A 173 20.94 -4.53 25.65
C ASN A 173 20.58 -3.16 25.02
N LEU A 174 20.37 -3.13 23.70
CA LEU A 174 20.00 -1.94 22.93
C LEU A 174 18.46 -1.81 22.79
N LEU A 175 17.70 -2.43 23.70
CA LEU A 175 16.23 -2.34 23.73
C LEU A 175 15.68 -0.90 23.63
N PRO A 176 16.31 0.13 24.24
CA PRO A 176 15.86 1.52 24.06
C PRO A 176 15.94 2.03 22.61
N LEU A 177 16.84 1.48 21.79
CA LEU A 177 16.99 1.82 20.37
C LEU A 177 16.04 1.01 19.47
N ALA A 178 15.45 -0.07 19.97
CA ALA A 178 14.48 -0.86 19.21
C ALA A 178 13.26 -0.02 18.82
N SER A 179 12.85 0.92 19.66
CA SER A 179 11.75 1.86 19.38
C SER A 179 11.94 2.62 18.06
N ILE A 180 13.17 3.07 17.77
CA ILE A 180 13.51 3.82 16.55
C ILE A 180 13.26 3.00 15.27
N PHE A 181 13.39 1.67 15.35
CA PHE A 181 13.16 0.76 14.22
C PHE A 181 11.73 0.22 14.19
N VAL A 182 11.15 -0.05 15.36
CA VAL A 182 9.83 -0.66 15.49
C VAL A 182 8.72 0.31 15.13
N GLU A 183 8.83 1.60 15.45
CA GLU A 183 7.77 2.59 15.16
C GLU A 183 7.55 2.81 13.65
N PRO A 184 8.59 3.02 12.82
CA PRO A 184 8.44 3.05 11.38
C PRO A 184 7.92 1.73 10.82
N ALA A 185 8.37 0.60 11.36
CA ALA A 185 7.91 -0.72 10.92
C ALA A 185 6.45 -1.01 11.32
N LYS A 186 5.94 -0.47 12.44
CA LYS A 186 4.51 -0.50 12.85
C LYS A 186 3.62 0.22 11.84
N ILE A 187 4.07 1.36 11.36
CA ILE A 187 3.35 2.16 10.36
C ILE A 187 3.41 1.47 8.98
N LEU A 188 4.49 0.75 8.68
CA LEU A 188 4.71 0.13 7.36
C LEU A 188 4.18 -1.32 7.24
N PHE A 189 4.19 -2.15 8.31
CA PHE A 189 3.96 -3.61 8.22
C PHE A 189 3.53 -4.34 9.53
N LEU A 190 3.89 -3.83 10.71
CA LEU A 190 3.97 -4.67 11.92
C LEU A 190 2.65 -4.93 12.68
N ASN A 191 1.49 -4.44 12.24
CA ASN A 191 0.23 -4.93 12.83
C ASN A 191 -0.03 -6.43 12.50
N ASN A 192 0.64 -7.00 11.48
CA ASN A 192 0.58 -8.44 11.18
C ASN A 192 1.54 -9.30 12.02
N ALA A 193 2.81 -8.92 12.19
CA ALA A 193 3.74 -9.73 12.99
C ALA A 193 3.49 -9.64 14.51
N ILE A 194 2.94 -8.52 14.99
CA ILE A 194 2.54 -8.39 16.40
C ILE A 194 1.34 -9.30 16.72
N ASN A 195 0.35 -9.40 15.82
CA ASN A 195 -0.82 -10.26 16.00
C ASN A 195 -0.57 -11.74 15.69
N HIS A 196 0.40 -12.08 14.82
CA HIS A 196 0.63 -13.47 14.39
C HIS A 196 2.01 -14.09 14.71
N GLY A 197 2.97 -13.38 15.31
CA GLY A 197 4.32 -13.99 15.47
C GLY A 197 5.23 -13.50 16.59
N ILE A 198 5.00 -12.35 17.19
CA ILE A 198 5.96 -11.81 18.20
C ILE A 198 5.52 -12.15 19.64
N PHE A 199 4.22 -12.25 19.91
CA PHE A 199 3.70 -12.62 21.25
C PHE A 199 3.36 -14.11 21.41
N SER A 200 3.19 -14.87 20.34
CA SER A 200 3.05 -16.34 20.43
C SER A 200 4.35 -17.05 20.84
N SER A 201 5.51 -16.40 20.63
CA SER A 201 6.82 -16.92 21.03
C SER A 201 7.30 -16.41 22.39
N THR A 202 6.56 -15.54 23.07
CA THR A 202 6.89 -15.11 24.44
C THR A 202 5.72 -15.51 25.34
N GLY A 203 5.83 -16.69 25.95
CA GLY A 203 4.78 -17.33 26.72
C GLY A 203 4.14 -16.40 27.76
N TYR A 204 2.93 -15.95 27.46
CA TYR A 204 1.97 -15.49 28.45
C TYR A 204 0.58 -15.94 27.98
N PRO A 205 -0.22 -16.61 28.82
CA PRO A 205 -1.49 -17.16 28.40
C PRO A 205 -2.45 -16.03 28.01
N ALA A 206 -3.07 -16.18 26.84
CA ALA A 206 -4.23 -15.40 26.45
C ALA A 206 -5.37 -15.73 27.44
N GLY A 207 -5.80 -14.73 28.20
CA GLY A 207 -7.02 -14.76 28.98
C GLY A 207 -8.02 -13.80 28.34
N ASP A 208 -9.18 -14.36 28.00
CA ASP A 208 -10.50 -13.77 27.74
C ASP A 208 -10.64 -12.54 26.82
#